data_AF-A0A2S9BVF2-F1
#
_entry.id   AF-A0A2S9BVF2-F1
#
_cell.length_a   1.000
_cell.length_b   1.000
_cell.length_c   1.000
_cell.angle_alpha   90.00
_cell.angle_beta   90.00
_cell.angle_gamma   90.00
#
_symmetry.space_group_name_H-M   'P 1'
#
loop_
_entity.id
_entity.type
_entity.pdbx_description
1 polymer ?
#
loop_
_entity_poly.entity_id
_entity_poly.type
_entity_poly.pdbx_seq_one_letter_code
_entity_poly.pdbx_strand_id
1 'polypeptide(L)' 'MENSSSDGEEGRSIAIVATNIDSKEIVKQVTDRIAESYPDMDREHISSLASEELDKISSARVTDYFTVLTERAVRSRLKD' A
#
# COMPACT_ATOMS: atom_id res chain seq x y z
N MET A 1 0.76 49.85 -12.65
CA MET A 1 -0.18 49.37 -13.68
C MET A 1 0.45 48.13 -14.29
N GLU A 2 -0.10 46.95 -14.39
CA GLU A 2 -1.36 46.28 -14.02
C GLU A 2 -0.98 44.79 -14.02
N ASN A 3 -1.27 44.06 -12.94
CA ASN A 3 -2.20 42.93 -12.95
C ASN A 3 -2.07 41.94 -14.13
N SER A 4 -1.66 40.71 -13.84
CA SER A 4 -2.63 39.62 -13.57
C SER A 4 -1.98 38.24 -13.72
N SER A 5 -2.35 37.40 -12.77
CA SER A 5 -2.17 35.96 -12.73
C SER A 5 -2.52 35.27 -14.06
N SER A 6 -1.82 34.19 -14.36
CA SER A 6 -2.52 33.01 -14.85
C SER A 6 -1.84 31.78 -14.27
N ASP A 7 -2.58 31.12 -13.41
CA ASP A 7 -2.35 29.75 -12.98
C ASP A 7 -2.11 28.86 -14.19
N GLY A 8 -1.03 28.10 -14.10
CA GLY A 8 -0.78 26.92 -14.90
C GLY A 8 -0.30 25.85 -13.93
N GLU A 9 -1.23 25.32 -13.14
CA GLU A 9 -1.08 24.00 -12.53
C GLU A 9 -0.88 22.99 -13.68
N GLU A 10 0.35 22.89 -14.18
CA GLU A 10 0.73 21.78 -15.04
C GLU A 10 0.77 20.54 -14.15
N GLY A 11 -0.34 19.82 -14.26
CA GLY A 11 -0.63 18.60 -13.55
C GLY A 11 0.62 17.77 -13.39
N ARG A 12 0.96 17.53 -12.12
CA ARG A 12 1.90 16.49 -11.72
C ARG A 12 1.39 15.22 -12.37
N SER A 13 1.96 14.92 -13.53
CA SER A 13 1.89 13.63 -14.16
C SER A 13 2.54 12.69 -13.17
N ILE A 14 1.73 12.16 -12.26
CA ILE A 14 1.95 10.87 -11.65
C ILE A 14 1.86 9.88 -12.81
N ALA A 15 2.90 9.92 -13.65
CA ALA A 15 3.31 8.77 -14.40
C ALA A 15 3.32 7.66 -13.37
N ILE A 16 2.35 6.77 -13.52
CA ILE A 16 2.34 5.44 -12.96
C ILE A 16 3.59 4.81 -13.57
N VAL A 17 4.75 5.16 -13.00
CA VAL A 17 6.01 4.49 -13.27
C VAL A 17 5.67 3.07 -12.89
N ALA A 18 5.70 2.17 -13.87
CA ALA A 18 5.71 0.74 -13.66
C ALA A 18 6.88 0.45 -12.72
N THR A 19 6.60 0.61 -11.42
CA THR A 19 7.61 0.68 -10.39
C THR A 19 7.97 -0.77 -10.15
N ASN A 20 9.26 -1.07 -10.17
CA ASN A 20 9.79 -2.31 -9.69
C ASN A 20 9.52 -2.34 -8.18
N ILE A 21 8.28 -2.66 -7.76
CA ILE A 21 7.87 -2.54 -6.37
C ILE A 21 8.58 -3.65 -5.59
N ASP A 22 9.47 -3.27 -4.68
CA ASP A 22 10.16 -4.21 -3.81
C ASP A 22 9.17 -4.79 -2.81
N SER A 23 8.93 -6.11 -2.88
CA SER A 23 8.05 -6.82 -1.97
C SER A 23 8.39 -6.58 -0.49
N LYS A 24 9.67 -6.40 -0.16
CA LYS A 24 10.10 -6.10 1.22
C LYS A 24 9.63 -4.73 1.69
N GLU A 25 9.64 -3.76 0.77
CA GLU A 25 9.17 -2.41 1.07
C GLU A 25 7.64 -2.38 1.25
N ILE A 26 6.91 -3.15 0.44
CA ILE A 26 5.46 -3.34 0.63
C ILE A 26 5.17 -3.95 2.00
N VAL A 27 5.83 -5.06 2.34
CA VAL A 27 5.63 -5.77 3.61
C VAL A 27 5.91 -4.85 4.79
N LYS A 28 7.00 -4.07 4.73
CA LYS A 28 7.36 -3.11 5.76
C LYS A 28 6.29 -2.03 5.94
N GLN A 29 5.88 -1.38 4.85
CA GLN A 29 4.86 -0.31 4.91
C GLN A 29 3.52 -0.82 5.44
N VAL A 30 3.10 -2.02 5.03
CA VAL A 30 1.87 -2.66 5.52
C VAL A 30 2.00 -2.99 7.01
N THR A 31 3.14 -3.54 7.43
CA THR A 31 3.41 -3.88 8.84
C THR A 31 3.33 -2.65 9.72
N ASP A 32 3.96 -1.55 9.31
CA ASP A 32 3.99 -0.31 10.08
C ASP A 32 2.57 0.26 10.27
N ARG A 33 1.76 0.32 9.22
CA ARG A 33 0.37 0.81 9.28
C ARG A 33 -0.55 -0.07 10.11
N ILE A 34 -0.41 -1.39 10.02
CA ILE A 34 -1.24 -2.32 10.80
C ILE A 34 -0.83 -2.27 12.28
N ALA A 35 0.47 -2.20 12.58
CA ALA A 35 0.95 -2.10 13.97
C ALA A 35 0.47 -0.81 14.67
N GLU A 36 0.30 0.30 13.94
CA GLU A 36 -0.31 1.52 14.47
C GLU A 36 -1.78 1.32 14.88
N SER A 37 -2.52 0.48 14.15
CA SER A 37 -3.94 0.21 14.40
C SER A 37 -4.19 -0.98 15.34
N TYR A 38 -3.19 -1.86 15.49
CA TYR A 38 -3.24 -3.08 16.30
C TYR A 38 -2.00 -3.16 17.21
N PRO A 39 -1.87 -2.27 18.22
CA PRO A 39 -0.68 -2.16 19.05
C PRO A 39 -0.45 -3.39 19.95
N ASP A 40 -1.48 -4.18 20.23
CA ASP A 40 -1.41 -5.42 21.01
C ASP A 40 -0.91 -6.63 20.20
N MET A 41 -0.78 -6.47 18.88
CA MET A 41 -0.32 -7.54 17.99
C MET A 41 1.18 -7.45 17.75
N ASP A 42 1.83 -8.61 17.76
CA ASP A 42 3.26 -8.71 17.49
C ASP A 42 3.60 -8.31 16.04
N ARG A 43 4.64 -7.49 15.87
CA ARG A 43 5.05 -6.98 14.55
C ARG A 43 5.59 -8.08 13.63
N GLU A 44 6.26 -9.10 14.17
CA GLU A 44 6.74 -10.24 13.36
C GLU A 44 5.55 -11.04 12.83
N HIS A 45 4.51 -11.21 13.65
CA HIS A 45 3.27 -11.84 13.23
C HIS A 45 2.57 -11.05 12.10
N ILE A 46 2.47 -9.73 12.24
CA ILE A 46 1.91 -8.86 11.19
C ILE A 46 2.73 -8.93 9.90
N SER A 47 4.06 -8.91 10.01
CA SER A 47 4.98 -8.99 8.86
C SER A 47 4.89 -10.32 8.11
N SER A 48 4.75 -11.44 8.83
CA SER A 48 4.50 -12.76 8.24
C SER A 48 3.21 -12.78 7.43
N LEU A 49 2.12 -12.26 8.01
CA LEU A 49 0.82 -12.19 7.32
C LEU A 49 0.88 -11.28 6.09
N ALA A 50 1.55 -10.12 6.20
CA ALA A 50 1.71 -9.20 5.07
C ALA A 50 2.48 -9.86 3.91
N SER A 51 3.49 -10.67 4.21
CA SER A 51 4.25 -11.42 3.20
C SER A 51 3.41 -12.50 2.53
N GLU A 52 2.65 -13.29 3.29
CA GLU A 52 1.77 -14.33 2.76
C GLU A 52 0.67 -13.76 1.83
N GLU A 53 0.07 -12.64 2.23
CA GLU A 53 -0.99 -12.00 1.44
C GLU A 53 -0.41 -11.34 0.18
N LEU A 54 0.77 -10.73 0.28
CA LEU A 54 1.49 -10.19 -0.88
C LEU A 54 1.81 -11.30 -1.89
N ASP A 55 2.26 -12.48 -1.44
CA ASP A 55 2.55 -13.62 -2.31
C ASP A 55 1.28 -14.17 -3.01
N LYS A 56 0.14 -14.20 -2.30
CA LYS A 56 -1.13 -14.60 -2.92
C LYS A 56 -1.55 -13.63 -4.02
N ILE A 57 -1.37 -12.34 -3.79
CA ILE A 57 -1.76 -11.35 -4.79
C ILE A 57 -0.70 -11.28 -5.90
N SER A 58 0.57 -11.63 -5.64
CA SER A 58 1.68 -11.59 -6.63
C SER A 58 1.48 -12.62 -7.72
N SER A 59 0.80 -13.71 -7.35
CA SER A 59 0.30 -14.71 -8.28
C SER A 59 -0.89 -14.24 -9.13
N ALA A 60 -1.64 -13.23 -8.69
CA ALA A 60 -2.76 -12.64 -9.41
C ALA A 60 -2.27 -11.48 -10.30
N ARG A 61 -2.61 -11.52 -11.58
CA ARG A 61 -2.03 -10.69 -12.65
C ARG A 61 -2.44 -9.19 -12.60
N VAL A 62 -2.47 -8.54 -11.44
CA VAL A 62 -2.86 -7.13 -11.29
C VAL A 62 -2.05 -6.40 -10.20
N THR A 63 -0.89 -5.83 -10.59
CA THR A 63 0.08 -5.06 -9.78
C THR A 63 -0.48 -3.84 -9.04
N ASP A 64 -1.67 -3.36 -9.40
CA ASP A 64 -2.20 -2.09 -8.88
C ASP A 64 -3.21 -2.23 -7.72
N TYR A 65 -3.59 -3.46 -7.35
CA TYR A 65 -4.64 -3.71 -6.32
C TYR A 65 -4.14 -4.41 -5.05
N PHE A 66 -2.84 -4.65 -4.94
CA PHE A 66 -2.23 -5.40 -3.85
C PHE A 66 -2.58 -4.87 -2.47
N THR A 67 -2.31 -3.60 -2.23
CA THR A 67 -2.51 -2.99 -0.91
C THR A 67 -3.97 -3.09 -0.45
N VAL A 68 -4.92 -2.84 -1.35
CA VAL A 68 -6.36 -2.85 -1.03
C VAL A 68 -6.87 -4.28 -0.80
N LEU A 69 -6.41 -5.24 -1.62
CA LEU A 69 -6.81 -6.65 -1.48
C LEU A 69 -6.19 -7.28 -0.22
N THR A 70 -4.92 -7.01 0.06
CA THR A 70 -4.25 -7.45 1.30
C THR A 70 -4.97 -6.87 2.51
N GLU A 71 -5.22 -5.56 2.53
CA GLU A 71 -5.89 -4.92 3.66
C GLU A 71 -7.28 -5.52 3.92
N ARG A 72 -8.05 -5.76 2.86
CA ARG A 72 -9.39 -6.37 2.98
C ARG A 72 -9.32 -7.80 3.51
N ALA A 73 -8.37 -8.62 3.04
CA ALA A 73 -8.21 -10.00 3.48
C ALA A 73 -7.83 -10.07 4.97
N VAL A 74 -6.88 -9.23 5.39
CA VAL A 74 -6.46 -9.14 6.81
C VAL A 74 -7.63 -8.72 7.69
N ARG A 75 -8.38 -7.68 7.32
CA ARG A 75 -9.56 -7.22 8.08
C ARG A 75 -10.65 -8.28 8.20
N SER A 76 -10.79 -9.15 7.20
CA SER A 76 -11.77 -10.24 7.25
C SER A 76 -11.39 -11.30 8.29
N ARG A 77 -10.10 -11.66 8.36
CA ARG A 77 -9.61 -12.68 9.31
C ARG A 77 -9.55 -12.21 10.76
N LEU A 78 -9.42 -10.90 11.00
CA LEU A 78 -9.43 -10.33 12.35
C LEU A 78 -10.85 -10.17 12.93
N LYS A 79 -11.88 -10.38 12.11
CA LYS A 79 -13.29 -10.28 12.52
C LYS A 79 -13.92 -11.62 12.91
N ASP A 80 -13.33 -12.72 12.46
CA ASP A 80 -13.63 -14.09 12.90
C ASP A 80 -12.75 -14.46 14.09
#